data_AF-A0A9E7SDS4-F1
#
_entry.id   AF-A0A9E7SDS4-F1
#
_cell.length_a   1.000
_cell.length_b   1.000
_cell.length_c   1.000
_cell.angle_alpha   90.00
_cell.angle_beta   90.00
_cell.angle_gamma   90.00
#
_symmetry.space_group_name_H-M   'P 1'
#
loop_
_entity.id
_entity.type
_entity.pdbx_description
1 polymer ?
#
loop_
_entity_poly.entity_id
_entity_poly.type
_entity_poly.pdbx_seq_one_letter_code
_entity_poly.pdbx_strand_id
1 'polypeptide(L)'
;MHIWVTNSMKLDPNLCILCRGRGWCGLAYCPVIARARATLMVKRRVSSKIIEGSSPPSIFIGRIGYPYVRIGPAAPPLVGDTQVFDYPELWIEKKIEDILEYRWSLITGIKIADVKKPEDKLIDELRLLAMSSKPVDVQIALKKPPRPFMTFSEHEPPQGPRSPLTKMKILGNPSIPRPVEKAHDDTDLPALEAVTYLYESGVPVSHIQKIFSTGAFGVKGRRRLVPTRWSITAVDSILSRKLIKEIKEYDPLNEILVFRYRLHDNLFIAILYPAKWSYEWMEAWWPGSTWNPGLDNVVIEGDYEGYHGRTTYPGIGGCYYASMLATLEYLKRIKRQATAILLREIYPGFKIPVGVWFVRESVRAMFNSPPVLKTDNLDEVMELLDNETKLGSGKWLSSSALLRRIKFTKTIDEFLKRS
;
A
#
# COMPACT_ATOMS: atom_id res chain seq x y z
N MET A 1 -10.22 4.19 22.50
CA MET A 1 -10.71 2.81 22.30
C MET A 1 -9.56 1.96 21.80
N HIS A 2 -8.94 1.22 22.72
CA HIS A 2 -7.78 0.37 22.45
C HIS A 2 -8.25 -0.89 21.74
N ILE A 3 -8.08 -0.97 20.41
CA ILE A 3 -8.15 -2.25 19.71
C ILE A 3 -6.81 -2.94 19.95
N TRP A 4 -6.75 -3.72 21.02
CA TRP A 4 -5.74 -4.74 21.21
C TRP A 4 -5.94 -5.79 20.12
N VAL A 5 -5.20 -5.69 19.01
CA VAL A 5 -5.04 -6.83 18.10
C VAL A 5 -4.04 -7.79 18.76
N THR A 6 -4.52 -8.52 19.76
CA THR A 6 -3.80 -9.65 20.35
C THR A 6 -4.80 -10.74 20.74
N ASN A 7 -5.46 -11.35 19.75
CA ASN A 7 -5.97 -12.72 19.92
C ASN A 7 -6.30 -13.50 18.64
N SER A 8 -5.60 -13.25 17.51
CA SER A 8 -5.85 -13.99 16.26
C SER A 8 -4.70 -14.94 15.91
N MET A 9 -4.37 -15.86 16.80
CA MET A 9 -3.49 -16.98 16.46
C MET A 9 -3.68 -18.15 17.44
N LYS A 10 -4.63 -19.05 17.16
CA LYS A 10 -4.49 -20.44 17.60
C LYS A 10 -4.00 -21.26 16.40
N LEU A 11 -2.72 -21.06 16.05
CA LEU A 11 -2.00 -22.08 15.29
C LEU A 11 -1.90 -23.30 16.21
N ASP A 12 -2.34 -24.47 15.76
CA ASP A 12 -2.15 -25.70 16.53
C ASP A 12 -0.64 -25.94 16.72
N PRO A 13 -0.13 -25.87 17.96
CA PRO A 13 1.28 -26.08 18.23
C PRO A 13 1.74 -27.48 17.81
N ASN A 14 0.88 -28.49 17.93
CA ASN A 14 1.21 -29.87 17.55
C ASN A 14 1.44 -29.97 16.03
N LEU A 15 0.53 -29.38 15.25
CA LEU A 15 0.71 -29.27 13.81
C LEU A 15 1.97 -28.49 13.44
N CYS A 16 2.31 -27.41 14.16
CA CYS A 16 3.52 -26.64 13.89
C CYS A 16 4.80 -27.46 14.10
N ILE A 17 4.86 -28.28 15.16
CA ILE A 17 6.00 -29.16 15.47
C ILE A 17 6.22 -30.20 14.37
N LEU A 18 5.13 -30.73 13.79
CA LEU A 18 5.18 -31.69 12.69
C LEU A 18 5.50 -31.00 11.35
N CYS A 19 4.84 -29.86 11.09
CA CYS A 19 4.99 -29.07 9.87
C CYS A 19 6.43 -28.57 9.68
N ARG A 20 7.10 -28.08 10.75
CA ARG A 20 8.47 -27.54 10.70
C ARG A 20 8.72 -26.54 9.56
N GLY A 21 7.68 -25.78 9.18
CA GLY A 21 7.76 -24.82 8.08
C GLY A 21 7.48 -25.36 6.68
N ARG A 22 7.06 -26.62 6.55
CA ARG A 22 6.70 -27.24 5.26
C ARG A 22 5.37 -26.75 4.67
N GLY A 23 4.67 -25.85 5.36
CA GLY A 23 3.41 -25.27 4.87
C GLY A 23 2.16 -26.12 5.08
N TRP A 24 2.21 -27.19 5.88
CA TRP A 24 1.06 -28.09 6.12
C TRP A 24 -0.14 -27.41 6.81
N CYS A 25 0.05 -26.21 7.37
CA CYS A 25 -1.01 -25.42 7.97
C CYS A 25 -1.85 -24.62 6.95
N GLY A 26 -1.53 -24.70 5.65
CA GLY A 26 -2.27 -24.03 4.58
C GLY A 26 -2.17 -22.50 4.62
N LEU A 27 -1.20 -21.95 5.33
CA LEU A 27 -0.92 -20.52 5.31
C LEU A 27 -0.10 -20.15 4.07
N ALA A 28 -0.38 -18.97 3.50
CA ALA A 28 0.37 -18.40 2.38
C ALA A 28 1.87 -18.24 2.68
N TYR A 29 2.23 -18.20 3.97
CA TYR A 29 3.59 -18.10 4.47
C TYR A 29 3.69 -18.57 5.93
N CYS A 30 4.89 -18.91 6.42
CA CYS A 30 5.07 -19.39 7.80
C CYS A 30 5.39 -18.27 8.80
N PRO A 31 4.47 -17.85 9.69
CA PRO A 31 4.72 -16.73 10.60
C PRO A 31 5.70 -17.06 11.71
N VAL A 32 5.80 -18.34 12.10
CA VAL A 32 6.76 -18.82 13.10
C VAL A 32 8.18 -18.69 12.57
N ILE A 33 8.44 -19.13 11.33
CA ILE A 33 9.75 -18.99 10.68
C ILE A 33 10.06 -17.52 10.43
N ALA A 34 9.12 -16.74 9.92
CA ALA A 34 9.30 -15.31 9.71
C ALA A 34 9.73 -14.62 11.02
N ARG A 35 9.03 -14.88 12.13
CA ARG A 35 9.38 -14.35 13.46
C ARG A 35 10.73 -14.88 13.96
N ALA A 36 11.04 -16.16 13.76
CA ALA A 36 12.29 -16.76 14.22
C ALA A 36 13.51 -16.20 13.47
N ARG A 37 13.47 -16.12 12.13
CA ARG A 37 14.53 -15.53 11.29
C ARG A 37 14.77 -14.07 11.64
N ALA A 38 13.69 -13.30 11.70
CA ALA A 38 13.67 -11.92 12.15
C ALA A 38 14.33 -11.76 13.52
N THR A 39 13.94 -12.58 14.51
CA THR A 39 14.52 -12.53 15.86
C THR A 39 16.00 -12.91 15.84
N LEU A 40 16.41 -13.93 15.08
CA LEU A 40 17.80 -14.38 15.01
C LEU A 40 18.73 -13.32 14.42
N MET A 41 18.34 -12.65 13.33
CA MET A 41 19.13 -11.56 12.74
C MET A 41 19.29 -10.38 13.69
N VAL A 42 18.22 -10.06 14.43
CA VAL A 42 18.16 -8.92 15.32
C VAL A 42 18.83 -9.22 16.67
N LYS A 43 18.72 -10.44 17.21
CA LYS A 43 19.24 -10.82 18.55
C LYS A 43 20.76 -10.69 18.68
N ARG A 44 21.53 -10.87 17.60
CA ARG A 44 22.99 -10.68 17.62
C ARG A 44 23.41 -9.20 17.65
N ARG A 45 22.56 -8.25 17.24
CA ARG A 45 22.92 -6.82 17.09
C ARG A 45 22.04 -5.85 17.91
N VAL A 46 20.93 -6.31 18.49
CA VAL A 46 19.99 -5.49 19.28
C VAL A 46 20.39 -5.27 20.73
N SER A 47 21.38 -5.99 21.25
CA SER A 47 21.96 -5.68 22.57
C SER A 47 22.65 -4.31 22.60
N SER A 48 23.01 -3.75 21.44
CA SER A 48 23.65 -2.45 21.33
C SER A 48 22.65 -1.28 21.45
N LYS A 49 23.11 -0.19 22.05
CA LYS A 49 22.43 1.11 22.02
C LYS A 49 22.77 1.92 20.76
N ILE A 50 23.80 1.51 20.02
CA ILE A 50 24.26 2.16 18.79
C ILE A 50 24.01 1.22 17.64
N ILE A 51 23.23 1.69 16.66
CA ILE A 51 22.96 0.98 15.42
C ILE A 51 23.64 1.73 14.29
N GLU A 52 24.51 1.05 13.56
CA GLU A 52 25.14 1.56 12.35
C GLU A 52 24.73 0.69 11.16
N GLY A 53 24.35 1.34 10.07
CA GLY A 53 23.98 0.66 8.84
C GLY A 53 23.41 1.58 7.78
N SER A 54 23.19 1.02 6.60
CA SER A 54 22.67 1.73 5.44
C SER A 54 21.15 1.72 5.49
N SER A 55 20.53 2.88 5.76
CA SER A 55 19.07 3.02 5.71
C SER A 55 18.59 3.00 4.25
N PRO A 56 17.51 2.29 3.90
CA PRO A 56 16.87 2.30 2.57
C PRO A 56 15.99 3.55 2.39
N PRO A 57 16.60 4.70 2.67
CA PRO A 57 16.00 5.90 3.23
C PRO A 57 14.66 5.71 3.96
N SER A 58 14.63 4.82 4.94
CA SER A 58 13.41 4.52 5.71
C SER A 58 13.24 5.46 6.89
N ILE A 59 12.02 5.97 7.03
CA ILE A 59 11.61 6.85 8.11
C ILE A 59 10.23 6.44 8.62
N PHE A 60 9.93 6.81 9.86
CA PHE A 60 8.62 6.59 10.46
C PHE A 60 8.09 7.89 11.04
N ILE A 61 6.86 8.24 10.66
CA ILE A 61 6.08 9.31 11.29
C ILE A 61 4.75 8.70 11.73
N GLY A 62 4.54 8.63 13.03
CA GLY A 62 3.36 8.03 13.62
C GLY A 62 2.14 8.96 13.62
N ARG A 63 0.97 8.41 13.90
CA ARG A 63 -0.29 9.16 14.07
C ARG A 63 -0.74 9.33 15.53
N ILE A 64 -0.22 8.48 16.42
CA ILE A 64 -0.65 8.45 17.82
C ILE A 64 -0.05 9.64 18.56
N GLY A 65 -0.91 10.42 19.23
CA GLY A 65 -0.52 11.62 19.97
C GLY A 65 -0.63 12.91 19.17
N TYR A 66 -1.18 12.87 17.94
CA TYR A 66 -1.33 14.05 17.08
C TYR A 66 -1.92 15.25 17.83
N PRO A 67 -1.31 16.45 17.76
CA PRO A 67 -0.23 16.86 16.85
C PRO A 67 1.19 16.49 17.29
N TYR A 68 1.40 15.91 18.47
CA TYR A 68 2.71 15.47 18.96
C TYR A 68 2.95 14.00 18.63
N VAL A 69 3.62 13.76 17.51
CA VAL A 69 3.77 12.42 16.95
C VAL A 69 5.16 11.86 17.17
N ARG A 70 5.25 10.53 17.13
CA ARG A 70 6.50 9.79 17.17
C ARG A 70 7.15 9.81 15.79
N ILE A 71 8.38 10.31 15.69
CA ILE A 71 9.16 10.38 14.45
C ILE A 71 10.51 9.69 14.61
N GLY A 72 11.10 9.23 13.52
CA GLY A 72 12.37 8.53 13.60
C GLY A 72 12.94 8.01 12.30
N PRO A 73 14.27 7.85 12.20
CA PRO A 73 14.89 7.09 11.12
C PRO A 73 14.74 5.60 11.40
N ALA A 74 14.78 4.81 10.34
CA ALA A 74 14.85 3.36 10.43
C ALA A 74 16.03 2.86 9.59
N ALA A 75 16.87 2.02 10.20
CA ALA A 75 18.01 1.42 9.53
C ALA A 75 18.22 -0.02 10.02
N PRO A 76 18.64 -0.93 9.13
CA PRO A 76 19.11 -2.23 9.54
C PRO A 76 20.52 -2.09 10.14
N PRO A 77 20.94 -3.00 11.04
CA PRO A 77 22.30 -3.01 11.56
C PRO A 77 23.26 -3.64 10.54
N LEU A 78 23.20 -3.25 9.26
CA LEU A 78 24.01 -3.78 8.16
C LEU A 78 24.38 -2.63 7.19
N VAL A 79 25.58 -2.69 6.63
CA VAL A 79 26.07 -1.72 5.63
C VAL A 79 26.04 -2.36 4.25
N GLY A 80 25.62 -1.61 3.23
CA GLY A 80 25.55 -2.05 1.84
C GLY A 80 24.25 -1.65 1.17
N ASP A 81 23.89 -2.35 0.09
CA ASP A 81 22.63 -2.11 -0.60
C ASP A 81 21.46 -2.70 0.18
N THR A 82 20.72 -1.81 0.84
CA THR A 82 19.50 -2.14 1.58
C THR A 82 18.24 -1.70 0.85
N GLN A 83 18.31 -1.18 -0.38
CA GLN A 83 17.19 -0.50 -1.04
C GLN A 83 15.90 -1.34 -1.02
N VAL A 84 16.03 -2.65 -1.25
CA VAL A 84 14.91 -3.59 -1.22
C VAL A 84 14.19 -3.68 0.13
N PHE A 85 14.70 -3.08 1.22
CA PHE A 85 14.09 -3.18 2.55
C PHE A 85 12.94 -2.18 2.76
N ASP A 86 12.85 -1.14 1.93
CA ASP A 86 11.77 -0.13 1.97
C ASP A 86 11.44 0.42 0.58
N TYR A 87 11.29 -0.49 -0.38
CA TYR A 87 10.99 -0.19 -1.78
C TYR A 87 9.93 -1.18 -2.32
N PRO A 88 8.64 -0.91 -2.05
CA PRO A 88 7.54 -1.81 -2.37
C PRO A 88 7.41 -2.19 -3.85
N GLU A 89 7.82 -1.31 -4.75
CA GLU A 89 7.83 -1.56 -6.20
C GLU A 89 8.71 -2.77 -6.59
N LEU A 90 9.61 -3.23 -5.72
CA LEU A 90 10.44 -4.44 -5.93
C LEU A 90 9.95 -5.67 -5.14
N TRP A 91 8.86 -5.57 -4.39
CA TRP A 91 8.40 -6.63 -3.47
C TRP A 91 7.45 -7.63 -4.11
N ILE A 92 6.81 -7.29 -5.24
CA ILE A 92 5.77 -8.14 -5.82
C ILE A 92 6.26 -9.54 -6.22
N GLU A 93 7.53 -9.65 -6.60
CA GLU A 93 8.18 -10.93 -6.95
C GLU A 93 8.88 -11.61 -5.76
N LYS A 94 8.80 -11.03 -4.56
CA LYS A 94 9.44 -11.55 -3.35
C LYS A 94 8.46 -12.36 -2.53
N LYS A 95 8.99 -13.32 -1.76
CA LYS A 95 8.17 -14.04 -0.78
C LYS A 95 7.79 -13.10 0.36
N ILE A 96 6.58 -13.23 0.89
CA ILE A 96 6.14 -12.43 2.04
C ILE A 96 7.10 -12.63 3.23
N GLU A 97 7.64 -13.83 3.44
CA GLU A 97 8.63 -14.06 4.49
C GLU A 97 9.87 -13.17 4.36
N ASP A 98 10.37 -12.98 3.13
CA ASP A 98 11.55 -12.16 2.87
C ASP A 98 11.22 -10.69 3.12
N ILE A 99 10.02 -10.23 2.73
CA ILE A 99 9.56 -8.86 3.00
C ILE A 99 9.46 -8.62 4.52
N LEU A 100 8.85 -9.56 5.25
CA LEU A 100 8.76 -9.48 6.71
C LEU A 100 10.14 -9.44 7.36
N GLU A 101 11.07 -10.23 6.83
CA GLU A 101 12.46 -10.26 7.27
C GLU A 101 13.15 -8.91 7.04
N TYR A 102 13.02 -8.32 5.85
CA TYR A 102 13.53 -6.97 5.55
C TYR A 102 12.95 -5.93 6.50
N ARG A 103 11.62 -5.90 6.64
CA ARG A 103 10.91 -4.93 7.48
C ARG A 103 11.25 -5.08 8.96
N TRP A 104 11.45 -6.30 9.43
CA TRP A 104 11.85 -6.55 10.81
C TRP A 104 13.28 -6.11 11.10
N SER A 105 14.18 -6.23 10.13
CA SER A 105 15.58 -5.83 10.31
C SER A 105 15.73 -4.32 10.56
N LEU A 106 14.76 -3.50 10.13
CA LEU A 106 14.76 -2.05 10.28
C LEU A 106 14.47 -1.64 11.73
N ILE A 107 15.52 -1.21 12.44
CA ILE A 107 15.41 -0.69 13.79
C ILE A 107 15.08 0.80 13.71
N THR A 108 13.96 1.19 14.33
CA THR A 108 13.48 2.58 14.32
C THR A 108 13.80 3.29 15.63
N GLY A 109 14.51 4.41 15.56
CA GLY A 109 14.76 5.28 16.70
C GLY A 109 13.68 6.35 16.83
N ILE A 110 12.96 6.42 17.96
CA ILE A 110 11.79 7.29 18.10
C ILE A 110 12.04 8.52 18.99
N LYS A 111 11.70 9.71 18.49
CA LYS A 111 11.55 10.97 19.25
C LYS A 111 10.12 11.50 19.09
N ILE A 112 9.62 12.27 20.05
CA ILE A 112 8.34 12.99 19.90
C ILE A 112 8.64 14.36 19.27
N ALA A 113 7.83 14.75 18.28
CA ALA A 113 7.89 16.05 17.63
C ALA A 113 6.50 16.60 17.35
N ASP A 114 6.36 17.93 17.34
CA ASP A 114 5.15 18.61 16.90
C ASP A 114 5.14 18.69 15.37
N VAL A 115 4.09 18.17 14.74
CA VAL A 115 3.93 18.21 13.28
C VAL A 115 3.93 19.64 12.70
N LYS A 116 3.60 20.65 13.52
CA LYS A 116 3.52 22.06 13.12
C LYS A 116 4.86 22.78 13.15
N LYS A 117 5.88 22.19 13.78
CA LYS A 117 7.23 22.76 13.89
C LYS A 117 8.21 21.88 13.13
N PRO A 118 8.19 21.91 11.78
CA PRO A 118 9.10 21.10 10.99
C PRO A 118 10.56 21.54 11.20
N GLU A 119 10.84 22.77 11.62
CA GLU A 119 12.19 23.36 11.78
C GLU A 119 12.97 22.82 13.01
N ASP A 120 13.14 21.49 13.11
CA ASP A 120 14.01 20.82 14.09
C ASP A 120 15.14 20.10 13.36
N LYS A 121 16.35 20.14 13.91
CA LYS A 121 17.53 19.51 13.32
C LYS A 121 17.34 18.02 12.98
N LEU A 122 16.65 17.27 13.83
CA LEU A 122 16.34 15.87 13.53
C LEU A 122 15.42 15.76 12.32
N ILE A 123 14.45 16.65 12.18
CA ILE A 123 13.53 16.63 11.05
C ILE A 123 14.28 16.99 9.76
N ASP A 124 15.22 17.92 9.80
CA ASP A 124 16.07 18.24 8.65
C ASP A 124 16.89 17.01 8.21
N GLU A 125 17.50 16.30 9.16
CA GLU A 125 18.19 15.02 8.88
C GLU A 125 17.23 13.96 8.32
N LEU A 126 16.01 13.85 8.84
CA LEU A 126 15.01 12.91 8.33
C LEU A 126 14.52 13.27 6.92
N ARG A 127 14.36 14.55 6.60
CA ARG A 127 14.04 15.01 5.24
C ARG A 127 15.15 14.65 4.28
N LEU A 128 16.38 14.99 4.65
CA LEU A 128 17.55 14.71 3.81
C LEU A 128 17.67 13.21 3.54
N LEU A 129 17.45 12.37 4.58
CA LEU A 129 17.38 10.94 4.42
C LEU A 129 16.25 10.55 3.45
N ALA A 130 15.01 10.98 3.70
CA ALA A 130 13.84 10.60 2.89
C ALA A 130 13.95 11.03 1.41
N MET A 131 14.66 12.12 1.11
CA MET A 131 14.89 12.60 -0.26
C MET A 131 15.90 11.77 -1.04
N SER A 132 16.75 10.97 -0.38
CA SER A 132 17.70 10.09 -1.05
C SER A 132 16.97 9.00 -1.85
N SER A 133 17.46 8.71 -3.06
CA SER A 133 17.02 7.56 -3.85
C SER A 133 17.85 6.30 -3.62
N LYS A 134 19.00 6.42 -2.94
CA LYS A 134 19.92 5.31 -2.63
C LYS A 134 20.04 5.11 -1.11
N PRO A 135 20.45 3.92 -0.65
CA PRO A 135 20.77 3.69 0.75
C PRO A 135 21.80 4.70 1.29
N VAL A 136 21.59 5.14 2.52
CA VAL A 136 22.47 6.13 3.19
C VAL A 136 22.94 5.56 4.52
N ASP A 137 24.25 5.56 4.73
CA ASP A 137 24.85 5.14 5.99
C ASP A 137 24.46 6.10 7.11
N VAL A 138 23.90 5.54 8.19
CA VAL A 138 23.45 6.29 9.36
C VAL A 138 23.92 5.63 10.64
N GLN A 139 24.14 6.45 11.66
CA GLN A 139 24.31 6.04 13.03
C GLN A 139 23.09 6.47 13.85
N ILE A 140 22.41 5.51 14.47
CA ILE A 140 21.25 5.72 15.32
C ILE A 140 21.66 5.35 16.76
N ALA A 141 21.77 6.36 17.63
CA ALA A 141 22.02 6.19 19.05
C ALA A 141 20.70 6.18 19.83
N LEU A 142 20.45 5.10 20.58
CA LEU A 142 19.22 4.82 21.30
C LEU A 142 19.43 4.96 22.81
N LYS A 143 18.37 5.33 23.55
CA LYS A 143 18.42 5.40 25.02
C LYS A 143 18.56 4.02 25.66
N LYS A 144 17.95 3.01 25.02
CA LYS A 144 17.98 1.62 25.46
C LYS A 144 18.04 0.68 24.25
N PRO A 145 18.56 -0.54 24.41
CA PRO A 145 18.44 -1.61 23.42
C PRO A 145 16.97 -1.74 22.93
N PRO A 146 16.73 -1.83 21.61
CA PRO A 146 15.38 -2.03 21.09
C PRO A 146 14.82 -3.39 21.53
N ARG A 147 13.50 -3.50 21.62
CA ARG A 147 12.85 -4.79 21.93
C ARG A 147 12.41 -5.45 20.63
N PRO A 148 12.67 -6.76 20.44
CA PRO A 148 12.26 -7.47 19.24
C PRO A 148 10.73 -7.60 19.21
N PHE A 149 10.06 -6.67 18.53
CA PHE A 149 8.60 -6.64 18.40
C PHE A 149 8.24 -6.10 17.01
N MET A 150 7.26 -6.73 16.34
CA MET A 150 6.66 -6.20 15.11
C MET A 150 5.32 -5.56 15.39
N THR A 151 5.00 -4.55 14.59
CA THR A 151 3.62 -4.13 14.38
C THR A 151 3.20 -4.38 12.95
N PHE A 152 2.00 -4.95 12.78
CA PHE A 152 1.34 -5.15 11.50
C PHE A 152 0.24 -4.09 11.29
N SER A 153 -0.02 -3.73 10.04
CA SER A 153 -1.03 -2.73 9.67
C SER A 153 -1.62 -3.03 8.31
N GLU A 154 -2.91 -2.71 8.12
CA GLU A 154 -3.57 -2.75 6.80
C GLU A 154 -2.99 -1.72 5.83
N HIS A 155 -2.49 -0.61 6.35
CA HIS A 155 -2.10 0.54 5.53
C HIS A 155 -0.59 0.66 5.36
N GLU A 156 0.15 0.53 6.45
CA GLU A 156 1.59 0.69 6.45
C GLU A 156 2.28 -0.68 6.30
N PRO A 157 3.43 -0.75 5.61
CA PRO A 157 4.27 -1.94 5.65
C PRO A 157 4.60 -2.32 7.09
N PRO A 158 4.80 -3.62 7.38
CA PRO A 158 5.22 -4.09 8.69
C PRO A 158 6.42 -3.29 9.23
N GLN A 159 6.45 -3.08 10.54
CA GLN A 159 7.43 -2.22 11.18
C GLN A 159 8.27 -3.02 12.16
N GLY A 160 9.58 -2.86 12.08
CA GLY A 160 10.53 -3.52 12.95
C GLY A 160 10.62 -2.95 14.37
N PRO A 161 11.61 -3.40 15.15
CA PRO A 161 11.88 -3.00 16.52
C PRO A 161 12.01 -1.49 16.70
N ARG A 162 11.56 -1.00 17.85
CA ARG A 162 11.55 0.44 18.17
C ARG A 162 12.23 0.72 19.51
N SER A 163 12.94 1.83 19.60
CA SER A 163 13.49 2.34 20.85
C SER A 163 13.57 3.86 20.87
N PRO A 164 13.48 4.53 22.05
CA PRO A 164 13.66 5.97 22.12
C PRO A 164 15.03 6.41 21.56
N LEU A 165 15.00 7.39 20.68
CA LEU A 165 16.17 7.99 20.05
C LEU A 165 16.86 8.96 21.01
N THR A 166 18.18 8.89 21.04
CA THR A 166 19.06 9.89 21.66
C THR A 166 19.57 10.84 20.59
N LYS A 167 20.15 10.31 19.51
CA LYS A 167 20.74 11.08 18.41
C LYS A 167 20.78 10.26 17.14
N MET A 168 20.62 10.93 16.01
CA MET A 168 20.92 10.40 14.68
C MET A 168 22.13 11.13 14.12
N LYS A 169 22.91 10.46 13.28
CA LYS A 169 23.89 11.07 12.39
C LYS A 169 23.80 10.42 11.03
N ILE A 170 23.82 11.22 9.99
CA ILE A 170 24.07 10.76 8.63
C ILE A 170 25.58 10.65 8.45
N LEU A 171 26.08 9.48 8.07
CA LEU A 171 27.50 9.19 7.87
C LEU A 171 27.90 9.25 6.39
N GLY A 172 26.99 8.89 5.48
CA GLY A 172 27.19 8.92 4.04
C GLY A 172 26.49 10.08 3.34
N ASN A 173 26.82 10.33 2.06
CA ASN A 173 26.18 11.38 1.27
C ASN A 173 24.85 10.89 0.66
N PRO A 174 23.71 11.53 0.95
CA PRO A 174 22.43 11.23 0.30
C PRO A 174 22.48 11.48 -1.21
N SER A 175 21.89 10.57 -1.98
CA SER A 175 21.78 10.70 -3.44
C SER A 175 20.40 11.26 -3.78
N ILE A 176 20.28 12.58 -3.92
CA ILE A 176 18.99 13.24 -4.15
C ILE A 176 18.76 13.41 -5.66
N PRO A 177 17.66 12.86 -6.23
CA PRO A 177 17.32 13.11 -7.61
C PRO A 177 17.00 14.59 -7.87
N ARG A 178 17.43 15.12 -9.01
CA ARG A 178 17.17 16.53 -9.40
C ARG A 178 15.70 16.96 -9.31
N PRO A 179 14.69 16.13 -9.69
CA PRO A 179 13.29 16.51 -9.48
C PRO A 179 12.92 16.68 -8.00
N VAL A 180 13.47 15.85 -7.12
CA VAL A 180 13.23 15.92 -5.67
C VAL A 180 13.85 17.18 -5.08
N GLU A 181 15.10 17.47 -5.43
CA GLU A 181 15.81 18.71 -5.05
C GLU A 181 15.01 19.95 -5.48
N LYS A 182 14.63 20.03 -6.76
CA LYS A 182 13.83 21.15 -7.29
C LYS A 182 12.51 21.34 -6.54
N ALA A 183 11.79 20.26 -6.24
CA ALA A 183 10.52 20.33 -5.52
C ALA A 183 10.71 20.72 -4.04
N HIS A 184 11.85 20.39 -3.45
CA HIS A 184 12.20 20.76 -2.07
C HIS A 184 12.57 22.25 -1.96
N ASP A 185 13.40 22.72 -2.87
CA ASP A 185 13.96 24.08 -2.88
C ASP A 185 12.92 25.13 -3.30
N ASP A 186 11.92 24.75 -4.09
CA ASP A 186 10.78 25.61 -4.39
C ASP A 186 9.87 25.76 -3.16
N THR A 187 10.00 26.91 -2.50
CA THR A 187 9.29 27.23 -1.27
C THR A 187 7.85 27.69 -1.49
N ASP A 188 7.45 27.93 -2.73
CA ASP A 188 6.12 28.44 -3.10
C ASP A 188 5.28 27.39 -3.84
N LEU A 189 5.91 26.32 -4.34
CA LEU A 189 5.23 25.19 -4.97
C LEU A 189 4.22 24.52 -4.03
N PRO A 190 2.92 24.49 -4.38
CA PRO A 190 1.91 23.76 -3.61
C PRO A 190 2.22 22.26 -3.55
N ALA A 191 1.95 21.61 -2.41
CA ALA A 191 2.27 20.20 -2.22
C ALA A 191 1.57 19.27 -3.23
N LEU A 192 0.38 19.65 -3.71
CA LEU A 192 -0.35 18.92 -4.74
C LEU A 192 0.38 18.94 -6.09
N GLU A 193 0.94 20.10 -6.45
CA GLU A 193 1.72 20.26 -7.68
C GLU A 193 3.06 19.55 -7.58
N ALA A 194 3.72 19.65 -6.42
CA ALA A 194 4.95 18.91 -6.15
C ALA A 194 4.78 17.39 -6.28
N VAL A 195 3.72 16.82 -5.68
CA VAL A 195 3.41 15.38 -5.83
C VAL A 195 3.22 15.01 -7.31
N THR A 196 2.47 15.82 -8.05
CA THR A 196 2.20 15.58 -9.47
C THR A 196 3.49 15.65 -10.30
N TYR A 197 4.29 16.69 -10.10
CA TYR A 197 5.56 16.90 -10.79
C TYR A 197 6.56 15.76 -10.54
N LEU A 198 6.70 15.31 -9.29
CA LEU A 198 7.59 14.20 -8.95
C LEU A 198 7.15 12.90 -9.61
N TYR A 199 5.85 12.64 -9.61
CA TYR A 199 5.28 11.46 -10.25
C TYR A 199 5.50 11.48 -11.77
N GLU A 200 5.21 12.60 -12.44
CA GLU A 200 5.45 12.78 -13.88
C GLU A 200 6.94 12.73 -14.25
N SER A 201 7.83 13.07 -13.30
CA SER A 201 9.28 12.95 -13.44
C SER A 201 9.80 11.52 -13.21
N GLY A 202 8.92 10.54 -12.99
CA GLY A 202 9.28 9.13 -12.80
C GLY A 202 9.76 8.76 -11.39
N VAL A 203 9.55 9.63 -10.39
CA VAL A 203 9.86 9.29 -8.99
C VAL A 203 8.84 8.24 -8.50
N PRO A 204 9.30 7.12 -7.90
CA PRO A 204 8.40 6.07 -7.40
C PRO A 204 7.39 6.60 -6.38
N VAL A 205 6.16 6.10 -6.43
CA VAL A 205 5.06 6.55 -5.56
C VAL A 205 5.43 6.35 -4.08
N SER A 206 6.07 5.23 -3.73
CA SER A 206 6.53 4.98 -2.35
C SER A 206 7.58 6.00 -1.89
N HIS A 207 8.42 6.49 -2.80
CA HIS A 207 9.42 7.52 -2.50
C HIS A 207 8.76 8.88 -2.29
N ILE A 208 7.81 9.25 -3.14
CA ILE A 208 7.00 10.47 -2.99
C ILE A 208 6.27 10.46 -1.64
N GLN A 209 5.69 9.32 -1.23
CA GLN A 209 5.04 9.15 0.07
C GLN A 209 6.00 9.39 1.25
N LYS A 210 7.24 8.89 1.17
CA LYS A 210 8.27 9.14 2.20
C LYS A 210 8.63 10.62 2.27
N ILE A 211 8.93 11.25 1.14
CA ILE A 211 9.28 12.68 1.06
C ILE A 211 8.12 13.55 1.57
N PHE A 212 6.88 13.29 1.13
CA PHE A 212 5.67 13.99 1.55
C PHE A 212 5.46 13.92 3.07
N SER A 213 5.73 12.76 3.68
CA SER A 213 5.54 12.57 5.12
C SER A 213 6.41 13.52 5.96
N THR A 214 7.61 13.85 5.49
CA THR A 214 8.54 14.75 6.18
C THR A 214 8.24 16.24 5.98
N GLY A 215 7.20 16.56 5.20
CA GLY A 215 6.89 17.95 4.82
C GLY A 215 8.02 18.58 4.00
N ALA A 216 8.74 17.80 3.18
CA ALA A 216 9.88 18.29 2.43
C ALA A 216 9.52 19.25 1.30
N PHE A 217 8.31 19.19 0.75
CA PHE A 217 7.86 20.13 -0.28
C PHE A 217 6.49 20.69 0.10
N GLY A 218 6.06 21.74 -0.63
CA GLY A 218 4.88 22.53 -0.31
C GLY A 218 5.24 23.97 0.06
N VAL A 219 4.24 24.84 0.14
CA VAL A 219 4.43 26.24 0.57
C VAL A 219 5.09 26.29 1.95
N LYS A 220 6.25 26.94 2.07
CA LYS A 220 7.15 26.87 3.24
C LYS A 220 6.44 27.07 4.59
N GLY A 221 5.64 28.13 4.75
CA GLY A 221 4.91 28.41 5.98
C GLY A 221 3.80 27.41 6.33
N ARG A 222 3.43 26.54 5.37
CA ARG A 222 2.40 25.51 5.50
C ARG A 222 2.97 24.09 5.49
N ARG A 223 4.29 23.91 5.40
CA ARG A 223 4.93 22.59 5.52
C ARG A 223 4.67 22.02 6.92
N ARG A 224 4.27 20.74 6.97
CA ARG A 224 3.94 20.01 8.19
C ARG A 224 4.43 18.57 8.04
N LEU A 225 4.75 17.93 9.16
CA LEU A 225 4.90 16.48 9.16
C LEU A 225 3.54 15.83 8.95
N VAL A 226 3.51 14.79 8.12
CA VAL A 226 2.31 14.01 7.84
C VAL A 226 2.56 12.57 8.27
N PRO A 227 1.73 12.01 9.17
CA PRO A 227 1.78 10.60 9.52
C PRO A 227 1.86 9.69 8.30
N THR A 228 2.69 8.64 8.37
CA THR A 228 3.01 7.74 7.26
C THR A 228 1.74 7.19 6.59
N ARG A 229 0.80 6.64 7.37
CA ARG A 229 -0.52 6.21 6.87
C ARG A 229 -1.27 7.29 6.10
N TRP A 230 -1.26 8.53 6.58
CA TRP A 230 -1.95 9.63 5.90
C TRP A 230 -1.21 10.06 4.64
N SER A 231 0.13 10.02 4.64
CA SER A 231 0.95 10.29 3.46
C SER A 231 0.64 9.32 2.32
N ILE A 232 0.57 8.01 2.62
CA ILE A 232 0.22 6.97 1.64
C ILE A 232 -1.10 7.30 0.95
N THR A 233 -2.17 7.46 1.74
CA THR A 233 -3.50 7.77 1.22
C THR A 233 -3.55 9.12 0.50
N ALA A 234 -2.88 10.16 1.03
CA ALA A 234 -2.92 11.49 0.47
C ALA A 234 -2.26 11.54 -0.91
N VAL A 235 -1.08 10.94 -1.06
CA VAL A 235 -0.38 10.87 -2.35
C VAL A 235 -1.20 10.07 -3.36
N ASP A 236 -1.70 8.89 -2.98
CA ASP A 236 -2.51 8.06 -3.88
C ASP A 236 -3.79 8.80 -4.33
N SER A 237 -4.44 9.54 -3.43
CA SER A 237 -5.62 10.34 -3.75
C SER A 237 -5.31 11.54 -4.65
N ILE A 238 -4.21 12.27 -4.40
CA ILE A 238 -3.78 13.41 -5.23
C ILE A 238 -3.51 12.94 -6.66
N LEU A 239 -2.73 11.88 -6.82
CA LEU A 239 -2.38 11.32 -8.11
C LEU A 239 -3.62 10.79 -8.84
N SER A 240 -4.49 10.07 -8.14
CA SER A 240 -5.73 9.56 -8.72
C SER A 240 -6.62 10.70 -9.23
N ARG A 241 -6.82 11.77 -8.46
CA ARG A 241 -7.62 12.92 -8.87
C ARG A 241 -7.05 13.62 -10.11
N LYS A 242 -5.71 13.72 -10.21
CA LYS A 242 -5.04 14.27 -11.39
C LYS A 242 -5.26 13.39 -12.62
N LEU A 243 -5.05 12.08 -12.49
CA LEU A 243 -5.21 11.12 -13.60
C LEU A 243 -6.67 10.99 -14.05
N ILE A 244 -7.64 11.04 -13.14
CA ILE A 244 -9.07 11.02 -13.50
C ILE A 244 -9.44 12.18 -14.42
N LYS A 245 -8.91 13.38 -14.17
CA LYS A 245 -9.16 14.54 -15.05
C LYS A 245 -8.64 14.29 -16.46
N GLU A 246 -7.48 13.66 -16.59
CA GLU A 246 -6.89 13.33 -17.89
C GLU A 246 -7.66 12.20 -18.59
N ILE A 247 -8.01 11.14 -17.87
CA ILE A 247 -8.66 9.96 -18.44
C ILE A 247 -10.08 10.26 -18.94
N LYS A 248 -10.79 11.18 -18.29
CA LYS A 248 -12.14 11.59 -18.72
C LYS A 248 -12.18 12.21 -20.13
N GLU A 249 -11.04 12.70 -20.63
CA GLU A 249 -10.90 13.25 -21.98
C GLU A 249 -10.63 12.18 -23.05
N TYR A 250 -10.31 10.95 -22.66
CA TYR A 250 -10.07 9.84 -23.59
C TYR A 250 -11.38 9.18 -24.03
N ASP A 251 -11.38 8.50 -25.17
CA ASP A 251 -12.54 7.71 -25.59
C ASP A 251 -12.75 6.49 -24.68
N PRO A 252 -14.00 6.04 -24.45
CA PRO A 252 -14.27 4.79 -23.78
C PRO A 252 -13.60 3.59 -24.48
N LEU A 253 -13.42 2.49 -23.75
CA LEU A 253 -13.08 1.20 -24.35
C LEU A 253 -14.13 0.79 -25.39
N ASN A 254 -13.73 -0.09 -26.32
CA ASN A 254 -14.63 -0.64 -27.34
C ASN A 254 -15.37 -1.89 -26.85
N GLU A 255 -14.70 -2.68 -26.00
CA GLU A 255 -15.14 -3.99 -25.50
C GLU A 255 -14.85 -4.09 -23.99
N ILE A 256 -15.46 -5.06 -23.32
CA ILE A 256 -15.19 -5.36 -21.92
C ILE A 256 -13.84 -6.09 -21.81
N LEU A 257 -12.96 -5.59 -20.96
CA LEU A 257 -11.69 -6.24 -20.64
C LEU A 257 -11.74 -6.79 -19.21
N VAL A 258 -11.45 -8.07 -19.04
CA VAL A 258 -11.33 -8.70 -17.72
C VAL A 258 -9.89 -9.13 -17.47
N PHE A 259 -9.35 -8.76 -16.32
CA PHE A 259 -8.03 -9.16 -15.85
C PHE A 259 -8.15 -10.01 -14.60
N ARG A 260 -7.16 -10.87 -14.39
CA ARG A 260 -7.09 -11.78 -13.26
C ARG A 260 -5.66 -11.86 -12.75
N TYR A 261 -5.50 -11.81 -11.44
CA TYR A 261 -4.20 -12.02 -10.80
C TYR A 261 -4.36 -12.78 -9.49
N ARG A 262 -3.52 -13.80 -9.27
CA ARG A 262 -3.49 -14.60 -8.06
C ARG A 262 -2.14 -14.48 -7.39
N LEU A 263 -2.13 -14.10 -6.12
CA LEU A 263 -0.91 -13.98 -5.34
C LEU A 263 -1.20 -14.19 -3.86
N HIS A 264 -0.42 -15.05 -3.20
CA HIS A 264 -0.46 -15.27 -1.75
C HIS A 264 -1.87 -15.41 -1.16
N ASP A 265 -2.67 -16.36 -1.67
CA ASP A 265 -4.07 -16.58 -1.23
C ASP A 265 -5.00 -15.38 -1.40
N ASN A 266 -4.69 -14.51 -2.36
CA ASN A 266 -5.59 -13.47 -2.84
C ASN A 266 -5.87 -13.67 -4.32
N LEU A 267 -7.13 -13.47 -4.70
CA LEU A 267 -7.57 -13.36 -6.08
C LEU A 267 -7.98 -11.92 -6.34
N PHE A 268 -7.39 -11.29 -7.35
CA PHE A 268 -7.78 -9.99 -7.87
C PHE A 268 -8.42 -10.17 -9.24
N ILE A 269 -9.54 -9.50 -9.47
CA ILE A 269 -10.20 -9.39 -10.76
C ILE A 269 -10.46 -7.92 -11.05
N ALA A 270 -10.17 -7.47 -12.27
CA ALA A 270 -10.61 -6.17 -12.76
C ALA A 270 -11.50 -6.36 -13.97
N ILE A 271 -12.68 -5.74 -13.95
CA ILE A 271 -13.63 -5.66 -15.06
C ILE A 271 -13.62 -4.20 -15.52
N LEU A 272 -13.11 -3.96 -16.73
CA LEU A 272 -13.14 -2.65 -17.36
C LEU A 272 -14.24 -2.65 -18.42
N TYR A 273 -15.36 -2.01 -18.09
CA TYR A 273 -16.53 -1.93 -18.96
C TYR A 273 -16.46 -0.70 -19.89
N PRO A 274 -16.85 -0.82 -21.17
CA PRO A 274 -16.77 0.25 -22.17
C PRO A 274 -17.81 1.35 -21.91
N ALA A 275 -17.50 2.23 -20.95
CA ALA A 275 -18.34 3.35 -20.56
C ALA A 275 -17.49 4.50 -20.00
N LYS A 276 -18.15 5.63 -19.75
CA LYS A 276 -17.52 6.77 -19.05
C LYS A 276 -17.00 6.37 -17.67
N TRP A 277 -16.00 7.09 -17.19
CA TRP A 277 -15.37 6.83 -15.89
C TRP A 277 -16.39 6.66 -14.77
N SER A 278 -16.28 5.54 -14.07
CA SER A 278 -16.86 5.24 -12.76
C SER A 278 -15.96 4.18 -12.15
N TYR A 279 -15.85 4.13 -10.83
CA TYR A 279 -14.92 3.22 -10.18
C TYR A 279 -15.56 2.53 -8.98
N GLU A 280 -15.34 1.22 -8.86
CA GLU A 280 -15.76 0.44 -7.71
C GLU A 280 -14.63 -0.51 -7.29
N TRP A 281 -14.41 -0.58 -5.98
CA TRP A 281 -13.47 -1.51 -5.37
C TRP A 281 -14.18 -2.26 -4.25
N MET A 282 -14.07 -3.59 -4.28
CA MET A 282 -14.70 -4.47 -3.30
C MET A 282 -13.76 -5.56 -2.81
N GLU A 283 -13.86 -5.89 -1.53
CA GLU A 283 -13.10 -6.94 -0.87
C GLU A 283 -14.05 -7.95 -0.22
N ALA A 284 -13.78 -9.23 -0.47
CA ALA A 284 -14.45 -10.35 0.15
C ALA A 284 -13.49 -11.07 1.12
N TRP A 285 -13.79 -10.99 2.41
CA TRP A 285 -13.00 -11.57 3.49
C TRP A 285 -13.55 -12.94 3.89
N TRP A 286 -12.85 -14.00 3.50
CA TRP A 286 -13.25 -15.38 3.80
C TRP A 286 -13.03 -15.73 5.28
N PRO A 287 -13.84 -16.64 5.85
CA PRO A 287 -13.61 -17.24 7.16
C PRO A 287 -12.16 -17.72 7.36
N GLY A 288 -11.51 -17.31 8.44
CA GLY A 288 -10.12 -17.61 8.75
C GLY A 288 -9.09 -16.69 8.08
N SER A 289 -9.48 -15.69 7.27
CA SER A 289 -8.59 -14.68 6.70
C SER A 289 -8.21 -13.59 7.74
N THR A 290 -7.30 -12.68 7.36
CA THR A 290 -6.74 -11.64 8.25
C THR A 290 -7.78 -10.91 9.10
N TRP A 291 -8.89 -10.47 8.50
CA TRP A 291 -9.94 -9.67 9.17
C TRP A 291 -11.26 -10.39 9.38
N ASN A 292 -11.33 -11.65 8.98
CA ASN A 292 -12.44 -12.53 9.31
C ASN A 292 -11.94 -13.82 9.99
N PRO A 293 -11.28 -13.76 11.16
CA PRO A 293 -10.62 -14.91 11.77
C PRO A 293 -11.56 -15.96 12.37
N GLY A 294 -12.87 -15.66 12.51
CA GLY A 294 -13.79 -16.53 13.26
C GLY A 294 -15.28 -16.40 12.93
N LEU A 295 -15.66 -15.84 11.77
CA LEU A 295 -17.05 -15.92 11.30
C LEU A 295 -17.16 -17.06 10.29
N ASP A 296 -18.29 -17.78 10.29
CA ASP A 296 -18.58 -18.84 9.32
C ASP A 296 -19.00 -18.28 7.94
N ASN A 297 -19.23 -16.98 7.83
CA ASN A 297 -19.71 -16.31 6.63
C ASN A 297 -18.65 -15.39 6.01
N VAL A 298 -18.67 -15.27 4.68
CA VAL A 298 -17.85 -14.31 3.93
C VAL A 298 -18.40 -12.89 4.13
N VAL A 299 -17.54 -11.95 4.50
CA VAL A 299 -17.88 -10.53 4.63
C VAL A 299 -17.46 -9.80 3.36
N ILE A 300 -18.41 -9.10 2.72
CA ILE A 300 -18.14 -8.30 1.52
C ILE A 300 -18.25 -6.83 1.91
N GLU A 301 -17.17 -6.09 1.69
CA GLU A 301 -17.13 -4.64 1.83
C GLU A 301 -16.76 -4.01 0.50
N GLY A 302 -17.28 -2.82 0.23
CA GLY A 302 -17.13 -2.19 -1.07
C GLY A 302 -17.43 -0.70 -1.02
N ASP A 303 -16.75 0.04 -1.88
CA ASP A 303 -17.04 1.44 -2.14
C ASP A 303 -17.02 1.71 -3.63
N TYR A 304 -17.87 2.63 -4.07
CA TYR A 304 -17.95 3.03 -5.47
C TYR A 304 -18.04 4.54 -5.64
N GLU A 305 -17.73 5.01 -6.84
CA GLU A 305 -17.94 6.39 -7.28
C GLU A 305 -18.44 6.43 -8.72
N GLY A 306 -19.38 7.33 -8.97
CA GLY A 306 -19.84 7.64 -10.32
C GLY A 306 -18.90 8.63 -11.01
N TYR A 307 -19.33 9.14 -12.17
CA TYR A 307 -18.55 10.09 -12.95
C TYR A 307 -18.10 11.34 -12.17
N HIS A 308 -18.91 11.84 -11.24
CA HIS A 308 -18.59 13.02 -10.44
C HIS A 308 -17.69 12.74 -9.23
N GLY A 309 -17.33 11.48 -8.98
CA GLY A 309 -16.51 11.07 -7.84
C GLY A 309 -17.28 11.08 -6.50
N ARG A 310 -16.52 10.98 -5.40
CA ARG A 310 -17.07 11.00 -4.02
C ARG A 310 -16.79 12.31 -3.31
N THR A 311 -17.74 12.70 -2.46
CA THR A 311 -17.58 13.79 -1.48
C THR A 311 -17.11 13.29 -0.11
N THR A 312 -17.34 12.00 0.18
CA THR A 312 -16.96 11.35 1.45
C THR A 312 -15.77 10.42 1.27
N TYR A 313 -15.00 10.27 2.35
CA TYR A 313 -13.89 9.32 2.40
C TYR A 313 -14.41 7.88 2.24
N PRO A 314 -13.76 6.99 1.46
CA PRO A 314 -14.16 5.60 1.32
C PRO A 314 -14.04 4.86 2.66
N GLY A 315 -15.10 4.14 3.04
CA GLY A 315 -15.14 3.29 4.23
C GLY A 315 -14.08 2.18 4.21
N ILE A 316 -13.78 1.62 3.04
CA ILE A 316 -12.74 0.58 2.86
C ILE A 316 -11.29 1.11 3.02
N GLY A 317 -11.14 2.43 3.11
CA GLY A 317 -9.87 3.08 3.42
C GLY A 317 -8.86 3.11 2.27
N GLY A 318 -7.57 2.94 2.61
CA GLY A 318 -6.45 3.21 1.70
C GLY A 318 -6.34 2.28 0.48
N CYS A 319 -6.87 1.06 0.57
CA CYS A 319 -6.87 0.12 -0.55
C CYS A 319 -7.64 0.65 -1.77
N TYR A 320 -8.68 1.46 -1.52
CA TYR A 320 -9.48 2.10 -2.56
C TYR A 320 -8.63 3.00 -3.48
N TYR A 321 -7.86 3.93 -2.91
CA TYR A 321 -7.03 4.84 -3.70
C TYR A 321 -5.83 4.15 -4.33
N ALA A 322 -5.27 3.13 -3.67
CA ALA A 322 -4.15 2.37 -4.21
C ALA A 322 -4.51 1.54 -5.45
N SER A 323 -5.64 0.82 -5.40
CA SER A 323 -6.17 0.06 -6.54
C SER A 323 -6.64 1.00 -7.66
N MET A 324 -7.25 2.13 -7.30
CA MET A 324 -7.66 3.17 -8.26
C MET A 324 -6.46 3.75 -9.00
N LEU A 325 -5.39 4.13 -8.29
CA LEU A 325 -4.17 4.69 -8.90
C LEU A 325 -3.59 3.72 -9.93
N ALA A 326 -3.43 2.44 -9.57
CA ALA A 326 -2.93 1.40 -10.48
C ALA A 326 -3.83 1.20 -11.71
N THR A 327 -5.16 1.32 -11.54
CA THR A 327 -6.13 1.23 -12.64
C THR A 327 -6.04 2.44 -13.58
N LEU A 328 -5.92 3.63 -13.01
CA LEU A 328 -5.78 4.87 -13.79
C LEU A 328 -4.45 4.88 -14.57
N GLU A 329 -3.37 4.36 -13.99
CA GLU A 329 -2.09 4.17 -14.68
C GLU A 329 -2.24 3.31 -15.95
N TYR A 330 -2.97 2.19 -15.85
CA TYR A 330 -3.28 1.34 -16.99
C TYR A 330 -4.10 2.07 -18.05
N LEU A 331 -5.20 2.72 -17.65
CA LEU A 331 -6.11 3.44 -18.56
C LEU A 331 -5.41 4.61 -19.27
N LYS A 332 -4.54 5.34 -18.56
CA LYS A 332 -3.68 6.38 -19.14
C LYS A 332 -2.73 5.80 -20.18
N ARG A 333 -2.10 4.67 -19.89
CA ARG A 333 -1.17 4.00 -20.82
C ARG A 333 -1.83 3.61 -22.13
N ILE A 334 -3.07 3.12 -22.09
CA ILE A 334 -3.83 2.74 -23.30
C ILE A 334 -4.64 3.92 -23.89
N LYS A 335 -4.61 5.10 -23.26
CA LYS A 335 -5.39 6.30 -23.64
C LYS A 335 -6.87 5.99 -23.86
N ARG A 336 -7.50 5.36 -22.87
CA ARG A 336 -8.93 5.04 -22.85
C ARG A 336 -9.55 5.33 -21.50
N GLN A 337 -10.86 5.50 -21.45
CA GLN A 337 -11.64 5.48 -20.21
C GLN A 337 -12.53 4.24 -20.11
N ALA A 338 -12.90 3.90 -18.89
CA ALA A 338 -13.78 2.76 -18.60
C ALA A 338 -14.55 2.99 -17.30
N THR A 339 -15.70 2.32 -17.15
CA THR A 339 -16.21 2.01 -15.82
C THR A 339 -15.41 0.83 -15.28
N ALA A 340 -14.61 1.04 -14.24
CA ALA A 340 -13.71 0.04 -13.69
C ALA A 340 -14.27 -0.55 -12.38
N ILE A 341 -14.47 -1.86 -12.35
CA ILE A 341 -14.93 -2.62 -11.19
C ILE A 341 -13.84 -3.60 -10.81
N LEU A 342 -13.26 -3.41 -9.63
CA LEU A 342 -12.20 -4.26 -9.12
C LEU A 342 -12.70 -5.04 -7.92
N LEU A 343 -12.43 -6.34 -7.94
CA LEU A 343 -12.86 -7.32 -6.95
C LEU A 343 -11.62 -7.99 -6.37
N ARG A 344 -11.64 -8.23 -5.06
CA ARG A 344 -10.60 -8.98 -4.36
C ARG A 344 -11.21 -10.02 -3.44
N GLU A 345 -10.87 -11.29 -3.61
CA GLU A 345 -11.12 -12.34 -2.61
C GLU A 345 -9.86 -12.57 -1.79
N ILE A 346 -10.00 -12.48 -0.46
CA ILE A 346 -8.94 -12.77 0.50
C ILE A 346 -9.26 -14.11 1.16
N TYR A 347 -8.47 -15.13 0.88
CA TYR A 347 -8.69 -16.49 1.35
C TYR A 347 -8.02 -16.76 2.71
N PRO A 348 -8.37 -17.87 3.39
CA PRO A 348 -7.94 -18.14 4.76
C PRO A 348 -6.43 -18.26 4.95
N GLY A 349 -5.66 -18.52 3.89
CA GLY A 349 -4.19 -18.59 3.97
C GLY A 349 -3.51 -17.24 4.19
N PHE A 350 -4.19 -16.12 3.88
CA PHE A 350 -3.68 -14.76 4.05
C PHE A 350 -4.14 -14.15 5.39
N LYS A 351 -3.28 -14.25 6.41
CA LYS A 351 -3.65 -13.95 7.82
C LYS A 351 -2.97 -12.72 8.44
N ILE A 352 -2.10 -12.03 7.72
CA ILE A 352 -1.34 -10.92 8.28
C ILE A 352 -1.43 -9.73 7.33
N PRO A 353 -1.74 -8.54 7.86
CA PRO A 353 -1.82 -7.35 7.04
C PRO A 353 -0.41 -6.82 6.77
N VAL A 354 -0.08 -6.69 5.48
CA VAL A 354 1.25 -6.26 5.01
C VAL A 354 1.28 -4.82 4.49
N GLY A 355 0.14 -4.11 4.47
CA GLY A 355 0.04 -2.73 3.99
C GLY A 355 -0.59 -2.59 2.60
N VAL A 356 -0.98 -1.36 2.27
CA VAL A 356 -1.71 -1.00 1.05
C VAL A 356 -0.87 -1.18 -0.23
N TRP A 357 0.47 -1.18 -0.10
CA TRP A 357 1.36 -1.45 -1.24
C TRP A 357 1.04 -2.79 -1.91
N PHE A 358 0.64 -3.81 -1.14
CA PHE A 358 0.34 -5.13 -1.69
C PHE A 358 -0.80 -5.07 -2.71
N VAL A 359 -1.83 -4.26 -2.44
CA VAL A 359 -2.93 -4.03 -3.36
C VAL A 359 -2.45 -3.27 -4.59
N ARG A 360 -1.74 -2.15 -4.40
CA ARG A 360 -1.26 -1.31 -5.52
C ARG A 360 -0.38 -2.09 -6.48
N GLU A 361 0.64 -2.78 -5.96
CA GLU A 361 1.59 -3.51 -6.80
C GLU A 361 0.97 -4.78 -7.40
N SER A 362 0.03 -5.44 -6.72
CA SER A 362 -0.73 -6.57 -7.30
C SER A 362 -1.62 -6.12 -8.46
N VAL A 363 -2.30 -4.99 -8.34
CA VAL A 363 -3.13 -4.44 -9.42
C VAL A 363 -2.27 -3.96 -10.59
N ARG A 364 -1.10 -3.35 -10.34
CA ARG A 364 -0.12 -3.04 -11.39
C ARG A 364 0.37 -4.29 -12.12
N ALA A 365 0.74 -5.34 -11.38
CA ALA A 365 1.17 -6.61 -11.96
C ALA A 365 0.06 -7.26 -12.80
N MET A 366 -1.18 -7.22 -12.30
CA MET A 366 -2.37 -7.67 -13.03
C MET A 366 -2.53 -6.96 -14.38
N PHE A 367 -2.44 -5.62 -14.40
CA PHE A 367 -2.55 -4.83 -15.63
C PHE A 367 -1.32 -4.87 -16.54
N ASN A 368 -0.20 -5.41 -16.08
CA ASN A 368 0.98 -5.68 -16.92
C ASN A 368 0.86 -7.01 -17.68
N SER A 369 -0.13 -7.84 -17.34
CA SER A 369 -0.49 -9.05 -18.09
C SER A 369 -1.62 -8.74 -19.09
N PRO A 370 -1.78 -9.50 -20.18
CA PRO A 370 -2.93 -9.35 -21.07
C PRO A 370 -4.25 -9.68 -20.35
N PRO A 371 -5.39 -9.12 -20.80
CA PRO A 371 -6.71 -9.51 -20.32
C PRO A 371 -6.92 -11.02 -20.47
N VAL A 372 -7.56 -11.65 -19.48
CA VAL A 372 -7.96 -13.07 -19.55
C VAL A 372 -9.24 -13.27 -20.36
N LEU A 373 -10.05 -12.21 -20.51
CA LEU A 373 -11.25 -12.20 -21.34
C LEU A 373 -11.39 -10.82 -22.00
N LYS A 374 -11.83 -10.85 -23.26
CA LYS A 374 -12.22 -9.71 -24.07
C LYS A 374 -13.55 -10.04 -24.73
N THR A 375 -14.59 -9.26 -24.46
CA THR A 375 -15.94 -9.59 -24.90
C THR A 375 -16.84 -8.36 -24.91
N ASP A 376 -17.90 -8.39 -25.70
CA ASP A 376 -18.99 -7.41 -25.65
C ASP A 376 -20.17 -7.91 -24.79
N ASN A 377 -20.10 -9.16 -24.30
CA ASN A 377 -21.17 -9.81 -23.58
C ASN A 377 -20.89 -9.86 -22.06
N LEU A 378 -21.76 -9.20 -21.28
CA LEU A 378 -21.65 -9.22 -19.83
C LEU A 378 -21.86 -10.62 -19.24
N ASP A 379 -22.64 -11.49 -19.87
CA ASP A 379 -22.90 -12.83 -19.33
C ASP A 379 -21.64 -13.72 -19.35
N GLU A 380 -20.76 -13.57 -20.35
CA GLU A 380 -19.45 -14.25 -20.36
C GLU A 380 -18.55 -13.78 -19.20
N VAL A 381 -18.67 -12.51 -18.80
CA VAL A 381 -17.99 -11.99 -17.60
C VAL A 381 -18.54 -12.65 -16.34
N MET A 382 -19.86 -12.86 -16.26
CA MET A 382 -20.50 -13.53 -15.13
C MET A 382 -20.08 -15.00 -15.05
N GLU A 383 -20.05 -15.72 -16.18
CA GLU A 383 -19.55 -17.10 -16.24
C GLU A 383 -18.09 -17.20 -15.79
N LEU A 384 -17.24 -16.25 -16.20
CA LEU A 384 -15.86 -16.17 -15.72
C LEU A 384 -15.80 -15.97 -14.21
N LEU A 385 -16.64 -15.09 -13.64
CA LEU A 385 -16.70 -14.90 -12.19
C LEU A 385 -17.15 -16.16 -11.46
N ASP A 386 -18.12 -16.92 -12.00
CA ASP A 386 -18.56 -18.19 -11.41
C ASP A 386 -17.47 -19.26 -11.43
N ASN A 387 -16.63 -19.27 -12.47
CA ASN A 387 -15.53 -20.23 -12.59
C ASN A 387 -14.30 -19.85 -11.76
N GLU A 388 -13.98 -18.57 -11.65
CA GLU A 388 -12.71 -18.09 -11.08
C GLU A 388 -12.82 -17.69 -9.62
N THR A 389 -13.98 -17.18 -9.18
CA THR A 389 -14.23 -16.72 -7.80
C THR A 389 -14.95 -17.79 -6.99
N LYS A 390 -14.65 -17.88 -5.70
CA LYS A 390 -15.36 -18.81 -4.81
C LYS A 390 -16.73 -18.28 -4.37
N LEU A 391 -16.95 -16.96 -4.39
CA LEU A 391 -18.26 -16.35 -4.11
C LEU A 391 -19.27 -16.56 -5.24
N GLY A 392 -18.78 -16.70 -6.47
CA GLY A 392 -19.60 -16.70 -7.68
C GLY A 392 -20.10 -15.31 -8.06
N SER A 393 -20.56 -15.20 -9.30
CA SER A 393 -21.03 -14.00 -9.95
C SER A 393 -22.28 -13.43 -9.28
N GLY A 394 -23.20 -14.30 -8.82
CA GLY A 394 -24.46 -13.89 -8.18
C GLY A 394 -24.24 -13.06 -6.92
N LYS A 395 -23.29 -13.45 -6.06
CA LYS A 395 -22.96 -12.69 -4.85
C LYS A 395 -22.28 -11.37 -5.19
N TRP A 396 -21.30 -11.37 -6.09
CA TRP A 396 -20.65 -10.13 -6.54
C TRP A 396 -21.62 -9.13 -7.15
N LEU A 397 -22.51 -9.60 -8.04
CA LEU A 397 -23.57 -8.79 -8.61
C LEU A 397 -24.51 -8.26 -7.53
N SER A 398 -24.91 -9.09 -6.56
CA SER A 398 -25.82 -8.64 -5.50
C SER A 398 -25.23 -7.54 -4.63
N SER A 399 -23.91 -7.49 -4.49
CA SER A 399 -23.21 -6.51 -3.64
C SER A 399 -22.74 -5.27 -4.42
N SER A 400 -22.30 -5.42 -5.68
CA SER A 400 -21.75 -4.34 -6.50
C SER A 400 -22.82 -3.33 -6.93
N ALA A 401 -22.53 -2.05 -6.77
CA ALA A 401 -23.38 -0.98 -7.26
C ALA A 401 -23.27 -0.80 -8.77
N LEU A 402 -22.05 -0.83 -9.32
CA LEU A 402 -21.81 -0.55 -10.74
C LEU A 402 -22.17 -1.74 -11.62
N LEU A 403 -21.91 -2.99 -11.22
CA LEU A 403 -22.33 -4.18 -11.97
C LEU A 403 -23.86 -4.27 -12.05
N ARG A 404 -24.58 -4.00 -10.96
CA ARG A 404 -26.06 -3.93 -11.00
C ARG A 404 -26.53 -2.84 -11.94
N ARG A 405 -25.91 -1.66 -11.89
CA ARG A 405 -26.25 -0.55 -12.79
C ARG A 405 -26.07 -0.98 -14.24
N ILE A 406 -24.93 -1.58 -14.60
CA ILE A 406 -24.64 -2.05 -15.95
C ILE A 406 -25.64 -3.12 -16.39
N LYS A 407 -25.97 -4.09 -15.53
CA LYS A 407 -26.86 -5.20 -15.89
C LYS A 407 -28.33 -4.80 -16.03
N PHE A 408 -28.82 -3.90 -15.18
CA PHE A 408 -30.25 -3.59 -15.09
C PHE A 408 -30.64 -2.24 -15.71
N THR A 409 -29.68 -1.37 -16.04
CA THR A 409 -29.96 -0.06 -16.65
C THR A 409 -29.63 -0.12 -18.13
N LYS A 410 -30.61 0.17 -18.98
CA LYS A 410 -30.39 0.36 -20.42
C LYS A 410 -29.98 1.79 -20.71
N THR A 411 -29.13 1.97 -21.72
CA THR A 411 -28.85 3.31 -22.24
C THR A 411 -30.07 3.88 -22.96
N ILE A 412 -30.17 5.21 -23.03
CA ILE A 412 -31.26 5.88 -23.76
C ILE A 412 -31.23 5.45 -25.23
N ASP A 413 -30.05 5.30 -25.84
CA ASP A 413 -29.89 4.87 -27.22
C ASP A 413 -30.42 3.45 -27.48
N GLU A 414 -30.19 2.51 -26.55
CA GLU A 414 -30.75 1.15 -26.65
C GLU A 414 -32.26 1.11 -26.42
N PHE A 415 -32.77 2.01 -25.57
CA PHE A 415 -34.20 2.16 -25.37
C PHE A 415 -34.88 2.72 -26.64
N LEU A 416 -34.28 3.74 -27.26
CA LEU A 416 -34.80 4.40 -28.45
C LEU A 416 -34.69 3.54 -29.71
N LYS A 417 -33.67 2.67 -29.85
CA LYS A 417 -33.54 1.74 -30.98
C LYS A 417 -34.62 0.64 -31.04
N ARG A 418 -35.42 0.47 -29.99
CA ARG A 418 -36.54 -0.50 -29.93
C ARG A 418 -37.91 0.15 -30.06
N SER A 419 -37.96 1.46 -30.29
CA SER A 419 -39.18 2.23 -30.62
C SER A 419 -39.26 2.40 -32.13
#